data_AF-A0A3N4L6U1-F1
#
_entry.id   AF-A0A3N4L6U1-F1
#
_cell.length_a   1.000
_cell.length_b   1.000
_cell.length_c   1.000
_cell.angle_alpha   90.00
_cell.angle_beta   90.00
_cell.angle_gamma   90.00
#
_symmetry.space_group_name_H-M   'P 1'
#
loop_
_entity.id
_entity.type
_entity.pdbx_description
1 polymer ?
#
loop_
_entity_poly.entity_id
_entity_poly.type
_entity_poly.pdbx_seq_one_letter_code
_entity_poly.pdbx_strand_id
1 'polypeptide(L)'
;VRSLMYGIGDDPNPLQESVELLDDLVTEYIVDMCHEAAKMASHARRNTIKVDDFKFALGGIRRNGSVEELLLMSKVIADARKQFN
;
A
#
# COMPACT_ATOMS: atom_id res chain seq x y z
N VAL A 1 -1.03 6.06 -12.16
CA VAL A 1 0.03 5.01 -12.24
C VAL A 1 1.31 5.37 -13.03
N ARG A 2 1.31 6.29 -14.00
CA ARG A 2 2.52 6.61 -14.83
C ARG A 2 3.79 6.96 -14.04
N SER A 3 3.71 7.84 -13.04
CA SER A 3 4.89 8.20 -12.23
C SER A 3 5.40 7.02 -11.38
N LEU A 4 4.52 6.09 -11.01
CA LEU A 4 4.90 4.86 -10.33
C LEU A 4 5.67 3.93 -11.29
N MET A 5 5.17 3.76 -12.52
CA MET A 5 5.86 2.99 -13.57
C MET A 5 7.27 3.53 -13.81
N TYR A 6 7.41 4.84 -14.00
CA TYR A 6 8.73 5.46 -14.12
C TYR A 6 9.60 5.25 -12.86
N GLY A 7 9.01 5.41 -11.67
CA GLY A 7 9.70 5.22 -10.39
C GLY A 7 10.22 3.80 -10.14
N ILE A 8 9.61 2.77 -10.73
CA ILE A 8 10.09 1.39 -10.67
C ILE A 8 11.08 1.05 -11.81
N GLY A 9 11.37 2.00 -12.70
CA GLY A 9 12.34 1.87 -13.78
C GLY A 9 11.74 1.55 -15.16
N ASP A 10 10.44 1.75 -15.34
CA ASP A 10 9.79 1.63 -16.66
C ASP A 10 10.11 2.85 -17.57
N ASP A 11 9.66 2.79 -18.82
CA ASP A 11 9.85 3.85 -19.82
C ASP A 11 9.32 5.22 -19.31
N PRO A 12 9.99 6.36 -19.60
CA PRO A 12 9.51 7.69 -19.21
C PRO A 12 8.18 8.09 -19.88
N ASN A 13 7.88 7.52 -21.04
CA ASN A 13 6.66 7.73 -21.80
C ASN A 13 6.01 6.38 -22.18
N PRO A 14 5.46 5.65 -21.19
CA PRO A 14 4.88 4.33 -21.43
C PRO A 14 3.65 4.45 -22.33
N LEU A 15 3.40 3.37 -23.09
CA LEU A 15 2.22 3.23 -23.93
C LEU A 15 0.94 3.45 -23.12
N GLN A 16 0.00 4.18 -23.70
CA GLN A 16 -1.26 4.52 -23.02
C GLN A 16 -2.04 3.26 -22.60
N GLU A 17 -2.08 2.25 -23.45
CA GLU A 17 -2.75 0.96 -23.18
C GLU A 17 -2.13 0.23 -21.98
N SER A 18 -0.80 0.30 -21.81
CA SER A 18 -0.13 -0.30 -20.66
C SER A 18 -0.42 0.44 -19.35
N VAL A 19 -0.55 1.77 -19.43
CA VAL A 19 -0.93 2.61 -18.28
C VAL A 19 -2.35 2.27 -17.84
N GLU A 20 -3.29 2.15 -18.78
CA GLU A 20 -4.69 1.80 -18.51
C GLU A 20 -4.82 0.40 -17.92
N LEU A 21 -4.18 -0.59 -18.54
CA LEU A 21 -4.18 -1.96 -18.02
C LEU A 21 -3.61 -2.03 -16.59
N LEU A 22 -2.51 -1.33 -16.32
CA LEU A 22 -1.93 -1.32 -14.98
C LEU A 22 -2.85 -0.63 -13.97
N ASP A 23 -3.56 0.42 -14.36
CA ASP A 23 -4.52 1.12 -13.49
C ASP A 23 -5.66 0.18 -13.08
N ASP A 24 -6.20 -0.58 -14.04
CA ASP A 24 -7.23 -1.59 -13.79
C ASP A 24 -6.73 -2.69 -12.85
N LEU A 25 -5.55 -3.26 -13.14
CA LEU A 25 -4.95 -4.33 -12.32
C LEU A 25 -4.63 -3.88 -10.90
N VAL A 26 -4.11 -2.66 -10.73
CA VAL A 26 -3.81 -2.09 -9.41
C VAL A 26 -5.09 -1.82 -8.64
N THR A 27 -6.14 -1.35 -9.32
CA THR A 27 -7.45 -1.12 -8.70
C THR A 27 -8.05 -2.43 -8.20
N GLU A 28 -8.07 -3.47 -9.03
CA GLU A 28 -8.55 -4.81 -8.65
C GLU A 28 -7.75 -5.36 -7.46
N TYR A 29 -6.41 -5.27 -7.53
CA TYR A 29 -5.55 -5.72 -6.44
C TYR A 29 -5.84 -5.00 -5.11
N ILE A 30 -6.05 -3.69 -5.12
CA ILE A 30 -6.37 -2.92 -3.91
C ILE A 30 -7.72 -3.38 -3.32
N VAL A 31 -8.71 -3.63 -4.17
CA VAL A 31 -10.03 -4.13 -3.73
C VAL A 31 -9.90 -5.50 -3.06
N ASP A 32 -9.17 -6.42 -3.67
CA ASP A 32 -8.92 -7.75 -3.11
C ASP A 32 -8.15 -7.67 -1.79
N MET A 33 -7.15 -6.81 -1.70
CA MET A 33 -6.41 -6.58 -0.46
C MET A 33 -7.31 -6.04 0.66
N CYS A 34 -8.27 -5.17 0.35
CA CYS A 34 -9.26 -4.70 1.31
C CYS A 34 -10.19 -5.83 1.78
N HIS A 35 -10.59 -6.73 0.88
CA HIS A 35 -11.38 -7.92 1.27
C HIS A 35 -10.58 -8.85 2.20
N GLU A 36 -9.30 -9.10 1.91
CA GLU A 36 -8.46 -9.91 2.78
C GLU A 36 -8.23 -9.26 4.15
N ALA A 37 -7.95 -7.95 4.20
CA ALA A 37 -7.85 -7.22 5.46
C ALA A 37 -9.16 -7.25 6.25
N ALA A 38 -10.32 -7.14 5.58
CA ALA A 38 -11.62 -7.27 6.22
C ALA A 38 -11.84 -8.66 6.82
N LYS A 39 -11.41 -9.74 6.13
CA LYS A 39 -11.43 -11.10 6.69
C LYS A 39 -10.56 -11.19 7.95
N MET A 40 -9.36 -10.61 7.95
CA MET A 40 -8.48 -10.58 9.13
C MET A 40 -9.13 -9.85 10.31
N ALA A 41 -9.75 -8.70 10.07
CA ALA A 41 -10.48 -7.96 11.10
C ALA A 41 -11.66 -8.79 11.66
N SER A 42 -12.42 -9.44 10.78
CA SER A 42 -13.54 -10.31 11.14
C SER A 42 -13.09 -11.52 11.98
N HIS A 43 -11.97 -12.16 11.63
CA HIS A 43 -11.39 -13.24 12.44
C HIS A 43 -11.03 -12.78 13.86
N ALA A 44 -10.58 -11.53 13.99
CA ALA A 44 -10.34 -10.87 15.28
C ALA A 44 -11.62 -10.34 15.97
N ARG A 45 -12.82 -10.67 15.45
CA ARG A 45 -14.13 -10.18 15.92
C ARG A 45 -14.25 -8.65 15.96
N ARG A 46 -13.60 -7.97 15.01
CA ARG A 46 -13.66 -6.51 14.86
C ARG A 46 -14.38 -6.13 13.58
N ASN A 47 -15.18 -5.07 13.68
CA ASN A 47 -15.85 -4.44 12.53
C ASN A 47 -15.02 -3.32 11.90
N THR A 48 -13.97 -2.87 12.57
CA THR A 48 -13.05 -1.83 12.08
C THR A 48 -11.74 -2.47 11.65
N ILE A 49 -11.33 -2.18 10.42
CA ILE A 49 -10.04 -2.59 9.84
C ILE A 49 -8.92 -1.69 10.38
N LYS A 50 -7.80 -2.29 10.75
CA LYS A 50 -6.59 -1.64 11.26
C LYS A 50 -5.42 -1.90 10.32
N VAL A 51 -4.33 -1.14 10.48
CA VAL A 51 -3.08 -1.32 9.72
C VAL A 51 -2.54 -2.75 9.88
N ASP A 52 -2.64 -3.33 11.07
CA ASP A 52 -2.18 -4.71 11.31
C ASP A 52 -2.93 -5.74 10.46
N ASP A 53 -4.21 -5.52 10.15
CA ASP A 53 -4.98 -6.43 9.29
C ASP A 53 -4.38 -6.51 7.88
N PHE A 54 -3.92 -5.37 7.36
CA PHE A 54 -3.19 -5.31 6.09
C PHE A 54 -1.82 -5.97 6.18
N LYS A 55 -1.10 -5.85 7.31
CA LYS A 55 0.18 -6.55 7.52
C LYS A 55 0.01 -8.07 7.53
N PHE A 56 -1.09 -8.56 8.09
CA PHE A 56 -1.43 -9.99 8.03
C PHE A 56 -1.84 -10.42 6.62
N ALA A 57 -2.66 -9.63 5.93
CA ALA A 57 -3.11 -9.90 4.57
C ALA A 57 -1.96 -9.90 3.53
N LEU A 58 -0.98 -8.98 3.67
CA LEU A 58 0.13 -8.84 2.72
C LEU A 58 1.08 -10.04 2.69
N GLY A 59 1.19 -10.78 3.79
CA GLY A 59 1.97 -12.01 3.92
C GLY A 59 3.49 -11.85 3.75
N GLY A 60 4.26 -12.57 4.56
CA GLY A 60 5.71 -12.73 4.36
C GLY A 60 6.57 -11.67 5.07
N ILE A 61 7.68 -12.17 5.65
CA ILE A 61 8.58 -11.40 6.52
C ILE A 61 9.20 -10.19 5.80
N ARG A 62 9.62 -10.35 4.53
CA ARG A 62 10.24 -9.27 3.76
C ARG A 62 9.29 -8.11 3.48
N ARG A 63 8.02 -8.39 3.17
CA ARG A 63 7.02 -7.35 2.89
C ARG A 63 6.66 -6.59 4.17
N ASN A 64 6.57 -7.31 5.29
CA ASN A 64 6.27 -6.70 6.59
C ASN A 64 7.39 -5.77 7.08
N GLY A 65 8.66 -6.14 6.89
CA GLY A 65 9.79 -5.28 7.25
C GLY A 65 9.77 -3.95 6.49
N SER A 66 9.55 -3.99 5.17
CA SER A 66 9.43 -2.78 4.35
C SER A 66 8.23 -1.92 4.74
N VAL A 67 7.08 -2.52 5.07
CA VAL A 67 5.90 -1.78 5.54
C VAL A 67 6.17 -1.08 6.87
N GLU A 68 6.84 -1.76 7.82
CA GLU A 68 7.19 -1.17 9.11
C GLU A 68 8.16 0.01 8.97
N GLU A 69 9.16 -0.10 8.10
CA GLU A 69 10.09 0.98 7.79
C GLU A 69 9.36 2.19 7.21
N LEU A 70 8.46 1.99 6.24
CA LEU A 70 7.67 3.08 5.64
C LEU A 70 6.76 3.77 6.65
N LEU A 71 6.11 3.01 7.54
CA LEU A 71 5.28 3.57 8.62
C LEU A 71 6.12 4.39 9.60
N LEU A 72 7.33 3.93 9.93
CA LEU A 72 8.27 4.66 10.76
C LEU A 72 8.69 5.98 10.11
N MET A 73 9.08 5.96 8.84
CA MET A 73 9.47 7.16 8.10
C MET A 73 8.32 8.18 8.02
N SER A 74 7.09 7.71 7.80
CA SER A 74 5.89 8.55 7.82
C SER A 74 5.70 9.25 9.17
N LYS A 75 5.90 8.52 10.27
CA LYS A 75 5.87 9.10 11.62
C LYS A 75 6.95 10.16 11.82
N VAL A 76 8.20 9.89 11.40
CA VAL A 76 9.31 10.86 11.50
C VAL A 76 8.98 12.15 10.76
N ILE A 77 8.46 12.04 9.53
CA ILE A 77 8.03 13.20 8.73
C ILE A 77 6.91 13.96 9.43
N ALA A 78 5.92 13.25 9.99
CA ALA A 78 4.81 13.88 10.69
C ALA A 78 5.28 14.63 11.95
N ASP A 79 6.20 14.05 12.72
CA ASP A 79 6.75 14.68 13.92
C ASP A 79 7.64 15.88 13.59
N ALA A 80 8.45 15.81 12.51
CA ALA A 80 9.21 16.96 12.03
C ALA A 80 8.29 18.13 11.62
N ARG A 81 7.18 17.85 10.93
CA ARG A 81 6.19 18.87 10.56
C ARG A 81 5.57 19.58 11.76
N LYS A 82 5.39 18.90 12.90
CA LYS A 82 4.87 19.51 14.13
C LYS A 82 5.83 20.54 14.74
N GLN A 83 7.13 20.47 14.45
CA GLN A 83 8.11 21.41 14.98
C GLN A 83 8.08 22.78 14.29
N PHE A 84 7.40 22.88 13.14
CA PHE A 84 7.29 24.10 12.35
C PHE A 84 5.91 24.78 12.46
N ASN A 85 5.00 24.21 13.26
CA ASN A 85 3.69 24.77 13.61
C ASN A 85 3.66 25.13 15.11
#